data_AF-A0A935MH14-F1
#
_entry.id   AF-A0A935MH14-F1
#
_cell.length_a   1.000
_cell.length_b   1.000
_cell.length_c   1.000
_cell.angle_alpha   90.00
_cell.angle_beta   90.00
_cell.angle_gamma   90.00
#
_symmetry.space_group_name_H-M   'P 1'
#
loop_
_entity.id
_entity.type
_entity.pdbx_description
1 polymer ?
#
loop_
_entity_poly.entity_id
_entity_poly.type
_entity_poly.pdbx_seq_one_letter_code
_entity_poly.pdbx_strand_id
1 'polypeptide(L)'
;MKLKIFFAAFINLFFISFPQNIIGCGPDADPYDYYTSFFSNNLAEAKAYQPFYYTGYNFLYAEQEPVNTTEVLAKEWAAYCGKPVTEKEALLFVTEYSLVDLKNLYNHIEKKQALFVAAPIKANSMTHYFIRSKDLEGLGYVLYAKQVEPYVLGSNNNWEAIIRDSIKMDNLMKNGRQLFNAAKTQFFKLKYGYQVTRLAHYSNNYTAAIVTYDAMIAGNKTKSVLQPMSLALKAGALYRTGKLKEAAYLFSKAFSESDVKRISNYISFNWAVTAQKYREEYLALCANNKEKAGMLALFMLGDPSWQTEAMQEVFQLAPNAEVLQVLAIREINKLEEAYLTPMLREQNGGKTFFYSWNERKTDSAMNANKAEAKKLQDLLHSIAISNKAPNAALFELGAAYTAMLQRNFKEARQLLTNSKQMNLSEKLNDQWQLTNLLLTVNEAEKIDAVFEQQILSSVQWLAQKALGR
;
A
#
# COMPACT_ATOMS: atom_id res chain seq x y z
N MET A 1 -30.63 -48.91 -33.24
CA MET A 1 -29.48 -47.98 -33.33
C MET A 1 -29.80 -46.54 -32.91
N LYS A 2 -31.01 -46.02 -33.20
CA LYS A 2 -31.36 -44.60 -32.94
C LYS A 2 -31.52 -44.21 -31.45
N LEU A 3 -32.01 -45.10 -30.59
CA LEU A 3 -32.26 -44.79 -29.18
C LEU A 3 -30.96 -44.66 -28.35
N LYS A 4 -29.94 -45.47 -28.64
CA LYS A 4 -28.63 -45.38 -27.97
C LYS A 4 -27.90 -44.08 -28.30
N ILE A 5 -28.02 -43.61 -29.55
CA ILE A 5 -27.45 -42.33 -29.98
C ILE A 5 -28.19 -41.17 -29.32
N PHE A 6 -29.52 -41.26 -29.19
CA PHE A 6 -30.32 -40.25 -28.49
C PHE A 6 -29.97 -40.14 -27.01
N PHE A 7 -29.84 -41.27 -26.29
CA PHE A 7 -29.40 -41.25 -24.89
C PHE A 7 -27.96 -40.74 -24.74
N ALA A 8 -27.04 -41.13 -25.63
CA ALA A 8 -25.66 -40.63 -25.61
C ALA A 8 -25.60 -39.12 -25.87
N ALA A 9 -26.39 -38.60 -26.81
CA ALA A 9 -26.49 -37.17 -27.07
C ALA A 9 -27.10 -36.41 -25.90
N PHE A 10 -28.16 -36.95 -25.27
CA PHE A 10 -28.83 -36.33 -24.13
C PHE A 10 -27.94 -36.29 -22.89
N ILE A 11 -27.18 -37.36 -22.61
CA ILE A 11 -26.20 -37.41 -21.51
C ILE A 11 -25.08 -36.39 -21.75
N ASN A 12 -24.54 -36.30 -22.97
CA ASN A 12 -23.51 -35.30 -23.28
C ASN A 12 -24.03 -33.86 -23.19
N LEU A 13 -25.24 -33.57 -23.69
CA LEU A 13 -25.86 -32.25 -23.52
C LEU A 13 -26.10 -31.92 -22.05
N PHE A 14 -26.52 -32.90 -21.23
CA PHE A 14 -26.74 -32.69 -19.80
C PHE A 14 -25.42 -32.37 -19.07
N PHE A 15 -24.31 -33.03 -19.39
CA PHE A 15 -22.99 -32.73 -18.81
C PHE A 15 -22.40 -31.39 -19.28
N ILE A 16 -22.72 -30.93 -20.51
CA ILE A 16 -22.32 -29.60 -21.02
C ILE A 16 -23.21 -28.48 -20.43
N SER A 17 -24.45 -28.81 -20.03
CA SER A 17 -25.42 -27.85 -19.47
C SER A 17 -25.26 -27.63 -17.97
N PHE A 18 -24.48 -28.46 -17.27
CA PHE A 18 -24.07 -28.17 -15.90
C PHE A 18 -23.03 -27.06 -15.92
N PRO A 19 -23.29 -25.89 -15.30
CA PRO A 19 -22.28 -24.86 -15.19
C PRO A 19 -21.10 -25.45 -14.42
N GLN A 20 -19.95 -25.59 -15.06
CA GLN A 20 -18.71 -26.02 -14.38
C GLN A 20 -18.29 -25.04 -13.28
N ASN A 21 -18.95 -23.87 -13.21
CA ASN A 21 -18.75 -22.84 -12.20
C ASN A 21 -19.56 -23.07 -10.90
N ILE A 22 -20.35 -24.15 -10.78
CA ILE A 22 -21.17 -24.44 -9.57
C ILE A 22 -20.48 -25.41 -8.59
N ILE A 23 -19.33 -25.98 -8.95
CA ILE A 23 -18.57 -26.87 -8.05
C ILE A 23 -17.35 -26.12 -7.51
N GLY A 24 -17.55 -25.55 -6.31
CA GLY A 24 -16.50 -25.40 -5.31
C GLY A 24 -15.98 -23.98 -5.08
N CYS A 25 -16.54 -23.28 -4.09
CA CYS A 25 -15.66 -22.78 -3.03
C CYS A 25 -15.02 -24.01 -2.39
N GLY A 26 -13.98 -24.55 -3.03
CA GLY A 26 -13.01 -25.38 -2.33
C GLY A 26 -12.33 -24.52 -1.27
N PRO A 27 -11.63 -25.10 -0.30
CA PRO A 27 -10.79 -24.28 0.56
C PRO A 27 -9.78 -23.59 -0.37
N ASP A 28 -9.85 -22.26 -0.46
CA ASP A 28 -8.82 -21.48 -1.12
C ASP A 28 -7.53 -21.62 -0.31
N ALA A 29 -6.40 -21.58 -0.99
CA ALA A 29 -5.13 -21.46 -0.29
C ALA A 29 -5.23 -20.22 0.60
N ASP A 30 -5.03 -20.38 1.90
CA ASP A 30 -4.81 -19.20 2.73
C ASP A 30 -3.58 -18.50 2.12
N PRO A 31 -3.66 -17.20 1.75
CA PRO A 31 -2.54 -16.46 1.20
C PRO A 31 -1.30 -16.44 2.12
N TYR A 32 -1.40 -16.98 3.33
CA TYR A 32 -0.31 -17.16 4.27
C TYR A 32 0.34 -18.57 4.27
N ASP A 33 -0.25 -19.59 3.62
CA ASP A 33 0.16 -21.01 3.77
C ASP A 33 0.52 -21.73 2.45
N TYR A 34 0.87 -20.98 1.38
CA TYR A 34 1.15 -21.57 0.06
C TYR A 34 2.65 -21.82 -0.23
N TYR A 35 3.56 -21.40 0.66
CA TYR A 35 5.00 -21.71 0.62
C TYR A 35 5.63 -21.76 2.03
N THR A 36 6.80 -22.40 2.16
CA THR A 36 7.57 -22.38 3.42
C THR A 36 8.20 -21.01 3.62
N SER A 37 7.90 -20.33 4.72
CA SER A 37 8.58 -19.09 5.12
C SER A 37 9.18 -19.19 6.51
N PHE A 38 10.42 -18.71 6.65
CA PHE A 38 11.09 -18.48 7.94
C PHE A 38 11.61 -17.04 8.09
N PHE A 39 11.52 -16.22 7.05
CA PHE A 39 11.86 -14.80 7.10
C PHE A 39 10.59 -13.96 7.10
N SER A 40 10.27 -13.36 8.25
CA SER A 40 9.02 -12.65 8.45
C SER A 40 8.84 -11.49 7.46
N ASN A 41 7.66 -11.39 6.85
CA ASN A 41 7.33 -10.28 5.97
C ASN A 41 7.11 -8.94 6.71
N ASN A 42 6.92 -8.98 8.03
CA ASN A 42 6.59 -7.85 8.89
C ASN A 42 7.81 -7.27 9.64
N LEU A 43 8.98 -7.34 9.03
CA LEU A 43 10.23 -6.82 9.61
C LEU A 43 10.52 -5.36 9.23
N ALA A 44 9.97 -4.88 8.12
CA ALA A 44 10.14 -3.50 7.69
C ALA A 44 9.45 -2.54 8.66
N GLU A 45 10.11 -1.42 8.96
CA GLU A 45 9.53 -0.33 9.75
C GLU A 45 8.52 0.51 8.95
N ALA A 46 8.56 0.39 7.61
CA ALA A 46 7.73 1.12 6.66
C ALA A 46 6.30 0.57 6.61
N LYS A 47 5.52 0.74 7.69
CA LYS A 47 4.20 0.13 7.91
C LYS A 47 3.18 0.44 6.80
N ALA A 48 3.25 1.61 6.18
CA ALA A 48 2.36 2.00 5.09
C ALA A 48 2.52 1.13 3.82
N TYR A 49 3.55 0.29 3.75
CA TYR A 49 3.76 -0.66 2.65
C TYR A 49 3.25 -2.07 2.94
N GLN A 50 2.64 -2.33 4.10
CA GLN A 50 2.10 -3.66 4.44
C GLN A 50 1.19 -4.27 3.35
N PRO A 51 0.35 -3.51 2.62
CA PRO A 51 -0.41 -4.03 1.47
C PRO A 51 0.44 -4.65 0.35
N PHE A 52 1.72 -4.30 0.28
CA PHE A 52 2.66 -4.72 -0.75
C PHE A 52 3.72 -5.71 -0.25
N TYR A 53 3.50 -6.35 0.91
CA TYR A 53 4.31 -7.51 1.28
C TYR A 53 4.17 -8.61 0.24
N TYR A 54 5.13 -9.53 0.21
CA TYR A 54 5.14 -10.54 -0.84
C TYR A 54 3.96 -11.49 -0.72
N THR A 55 3.25 -11.64 -1.84
CA THR A 55 2.33 -12.74 -2.12
C THR A 55 2.42 -13.03 -3.61
N GLY A 56 2.54 -14.31 -3.96
CA GLY A 56 2.48 -14.82 -5.32
C GLY A 56 1.08 -15.32 -5.69
N TYR A 57 0.13 -15.28 -4.74
CA TYR A 57 -1.23 -15.78 -4.91
C TYR A 57 -2.24 -14.65 -5.16
N ASN A 58 -2.15 -13.56 -4.39
CA ASN A 58 -3.07 -12.42 -4.49
C ASN A 58 -2.42 -11.23 -5.20
N PHE A 59 -3.25 -10.29 -5.68
CA PHE A 59 -2.76 -9.03 -6.25
C PHE A 59 -2.10 -8.12 -5.19
N LEU A 60 -2.62 -8.12 -3.97
CA LEU A 60 -2.06 -7.41 -2.81
C LEU A 60 -2.03 -8.34 -1.61
N TYR A 61 -1.08 -8.10 -0.69
CA TYR A 61 -1.01 -8.83 0.58
C TYR A 61 -2.15 -8.45 1.53
N ALA A 62 -2.57 -7.19 1.49
CA ALA A 62 -3.73 -6.68 2.21
C ALA A 62 -4.47 -5.65 1.34
N GLU A 63 -5.79 -5.63 1.44
CA GLU A 63 -6.65 -4.81 0.58
C GLU A 63 -7.11 -3.50 1.24
N GLN A 64 -6.83 -3.33 2.54
CA GLN A 64 -7.21 -2.15 3.30
C GLN A 64 -6.16 -1.05 3.18
N GLU A 65 -6.61 0.17 2.86
CA GLU A 65 -5.73 1.33 2.84
C GLU A 65 -5.01 1.49 4.19
N PRO A 66 -3.69 1.72 4.21
CA PRO A 66 -2.92 1.76 5.46
C PRO A 66 -3.25 2.98 6.33
N VAL A 67 -3.90 3.99 5.76
CA VAL A 67 -4.25 5.25 6.43
C VAL A 67 -5.68 5.66 6.10
N ASN A 68 -6.44 5.99 7.15
CA ASN A 68 -7.79 6.52 7.01
C ASN A 68 -7.73 7.98 6.53
N THR A 69 -8.23 8.24 5.31
CA THR A 69 -8.25 9.57 4.70
C THR A 69 -8.99 10.60 5.57
N THR A 70 -10.07 10.18 6.21
CA THR A 70 -10.94 11.06 7.00
C THR A 70 -10.25 11.50 8.28
N GLU A 71 -9.52 10.61 8.95
CA GLU A 71 -8.73 10.93 10.14
C GLU A 71 -7.59 11.90 9.84
N VAL A 72 -6.90 11.72 8.70
CA VAL A 72 -5.85 12.65 8.26
C VAL A 72 -6.40 14.05 8.01
N LEU A 73 -7.56 14.15 7.35
CA LEU A 73 -8.22 15.43 7.13
C LEU A 73 -8.72 16.07 8.43
N ALA A 74 -9.28 15.27 9.35
CA ALA A 74 -9.70 15.73 10.67
C ALA A 74 -8.52 16.28 11.49
N LYS A 75 -7.37 15.62 11.43
CA LYS A 75 -6.13 16.08 12.06
C LYS A 75 -5.66 17.42 11.49
N GLU A 76 -5.72 17.60 10.17
CA GLU A 76 -5.40 18.89 9.54
C GLU A 76 -6.34 20.00 10.04
N TRP A 77 -7.63 19.71 10.21
CA TRP A 77 -8.61 20.65 10.76
C TRP A 77 -8.39 20.99 12.23
N ALA A 78 -8.09 19.98 13.06
CA ALA A 78 -7.73 20.22 14.46
C ALA A 78 -6.48 21.10 14.56
N ALA A 79 -5.46 20.85 13.73
CA ALA A 79 -4.26 21.67 13.66
C ALA A 79 -4.55 23.10 13.20
N TYR A 80 -5.43 23.28 12.20
CA TYR A 80 -5.87 24.59 11.71
C TYR A 80 -6.57 25.41 12.81
N CYS A 81 -7.48 24.79 13.57
CA CYS A 81 -8.20 25.46 14.65
C CYS A 81 -7.34 25.70 15.91
N GLY A 82 -6.32 24.86 16.13
CA GLY A 82 -5.48 24.89 17.33
C GLY A 82 -6.22 24.47 18.61
N LYS A 83 -5.50 24.51 19.74
CA LYS A 83 -6.08 24.16 21.04
C LYS A 83 -7.25 25.10 21.40
N PRO A 84 -8.35 24.61 22.01
CA PRO A 84 -8.54 23.25 22.55
C PRO A 84 -9.17 22.24 21.57
N VAL A 85 -9.21 22.50 20.26
CA VAL A 85 -9.81 21.56 19.29
C VAL A 85 -8.98 20.29 19.21
N THR A 86 -9.63 19.13 19.41
CA THR A 86 -8.99 17.81 19.31
C THR A 86 -9.28 17.15 17.97
N GLU A 87 -8.48 16.17 17.57
CA GLU A 87 -8.69 15.41 16.32
C GLU A 87 -10.06 14.72 16.31
N LYS A 88 -10.50 14.16 17.45
CA LYS A 88 -11.83 13.55 17.60
C LYS A 88 -12.96 14.55 17.39
N GLU A 89 -12.82 15.74 17.96
CA GLU A 89 -13.83 16.80 17.86
C GLU A 89 -13.90 17.37 16.44
N ALA A 90 -12.75 17.52 15.78
CA ALA A 90 -12.68 17.91 14.37
C ALA A 90 -13.29 16.84 13.47
N LEU A 91 -13.02 15.55 13.72
CA LEU A 91 -13.58 14.43 12.98
C LEU A 91 -15.11 14.48 13.01
N LEU A 92 -15.71 14.52 14.21
CA LEU A 92 -17.16 14.65 14.37
C LEU A 92 -17.72 15.85 13.63
N PHE A 93 -17.05 17.01 13.72
CA PHE A 93 -17.50 18.23 13.07
C PHE A 93 -17.54 18.11 11.55
N VAL A 94 -16.52 17.48 10.94
CA VAL A 94 -16.43 17.39 9.47
C VAL A 94 -17.24 16.22 8.88
N THR A 95 -17.41 15.11 9.60
CA THR A 95 -18.13 13.94 9.10
C THR A 95 -19.60 13.93 9.50
N GLU A 96 -19.90 14.12 10.79
CA GLU A 96 -21.24 13.82 11.34
C GLU A 96 -22.21 15.00 11.25
N TYR A 97 -21.71 16.24 11.29
CA TYR A 97 -22.61 17.40 11.35
C TYR A 97 -23.28 17.66 10.00
N SER A 98 -24.60 17.81 10.04
CA SER A 98 -25.41 17.97 8.84
C SER A 98 -25.19 19.34 8.19
N LEU A 99 -25.51 19.43 6.89
CA LEU A 99 -25.49 20.72 6.18
C LEU A 99 -26.42 21.76 6.86
N VAL A 100 -27.52 21.32 7.47
CA VAL A 100 -28.46 22.19 8.16
C VAL A 100 -27.84 22.77 9.43
N ASP A 101 -27.19 21.93 10.24
CA ASP A 101 -26.52 22.37 11.48
C ASP A 101 -25.40 23.36 11.19
N LEU A 102 -24.57 23.06 10.19
CA LEU A 102 -23.48 23.94 9.77
C LEU A 102 -24.03 25.28 9.24
N LYS A 103 -25.17 25.29 8.54
CA LYS A 103 -25.83 26.54 8.08
C LYS A 103 -26.35 27.35 9.25
N ASN A 104 -26.93 26.71 10.26
CA ASN A 104 -27.41 27.37 11.48
C ASN A 104 -26.23 28.00 12.24
N LEU A 105 -25.10 27.30 12.35
CA LEU A 105 -23.87 27.84 12.94
C LEU A 105 -23.35 29.05 12.14
N TYR A 106 -23.28 28.95 10.82
CA TYR A 106 -22.82 30.06 9.98
C TYR A 106 -23.73 31.28 10.09
N ASN A 107 -25.06 31.10 10.03
CA ASN A 107 -26.02 32.19 10.19
C ASN A 107 -25.98 32.80 11.59
N HIS A 108 -25.69 32.01 12.63
CA HIS A 108 -25.48 32.53 13.98
C HIS A 108 -24.31 33.52 14.02
N ILE A 109 -23.20 33.18 13.37
CA ILE A 109 -21.98 34.02 13.35
C ILE A 109 -22.17 35.24 12.44
N GLU A 110 -22.57 35.02 11.18
CA GLU A 110 -22.62 36.08 10.15
C GLU A 110 -23.86 36.97 10.28
N LYS A 111 -25.03 36.37 10.53
CA LYS A 111 -26.32 37.10 10.55
C LYS A 111 -26.82 37.39 11.97
N LYS A 112 -26.07 37.01 13.01
CA LYS A 112 -26.43 37.19 14.43
C LYS A 112 -27.76 36.54 14.80
N GLN A 113 -28.13 35.45 14.11
CA GLN A 113 -29.34 34.69 14.42
C GLN A 113 -29.17 33.83 15.68
N ALA A 114 -30.26 33.40 16.30
CA ALA A 114 -30.19 32.45 17.41
C ALA A 114 -29.58 31.12 16.94
N LEU A 115 -28.67 30.55 17.73
CA LEU A 115 -28.03 29.28 17.41
C LEU A 115 -29.00 28.12 17.66
N PHE A 116 -29.46 27.48 16.58
CA PHE A 116 -30.34 26.31 16.63
C PHE A 116 -29.61 25.04 16.17
N VAL A 117 -28.96 24.36 17.11
CA VAL A 117 -28.26 23.08 16.92
C VAL A 117 -28.41 22.20 18.17
N ALA A 118 -28.25 20.89 18.01
CA ALA A 118 -28.31 19.94 19.13
C ALA A 118 -27.20 20.19 20.18
N ALA A 119 -27.44 19.76 21.43
CA ALA A 119 -26.51 19.97 22.54
C ALA A 119 -25.07 19.44 22.27
N PRO A 120 -24.86 18.26 21.66
CA PRO A 120 -23.52 17.78 21.34
C PRO A 120 -22.78 18.69 20.35
N ILE A 121 -23.49 19.21 19.34
CA ILE A 121 -22.94 20.13 18.33
C ILE A 121 -22.52 21.44 19.01
N LYS A 122 -23.35 21.94 19.92
CA LYS A 122 -23.08 23.16 20.69
C LYS A 122 -21.88 23.02 21.62
N ALA A 123 -21.69 21.85 22.23
CA ALA A 123 -20.59 21.56 23.15
C ALA A 123 -19.26 21.28 22.45
N ASN A 124 -19.27 21.08 21.13
CA ASN A 124 -18.07 20.71 20.39
C ASN A 124 -17.04 21.85 20.35
N SER A 125 -15.78 21.50 20.58
CA SER A 125 -14.68 22.46 20.67
C SER A 125 -14.40 23.22 19.36
N MET A 126 -14.63 22.59 18.20
CA MET A 126 -14.50 23.22 16.88
C MET A 126 -15.68 24.17 16.60
N THR A 127 -16.89 23.82 17.03
CA THR A 127 -18.03 24.76 17.06
C THR A 127 -17.68 26.01 17.86
N HIS A 128 -17.16 25.83 19.07
CA HIS A 128 -16.73 26.95 19.92
C HIS A 128 -15.59 27.77 19.29
N TYR A 129 -14.66 27.12 18.58
CA TYR A 129 -13.64 27.81 17.81
C TYR A 129 -14.27 28.77 16.81
N PHE A 130 -15.17 28.31 15.94
CA PHE A 130 -15.78 29.16 14.90
C PHE A 130 -16.62 30.31 15.48
N ILE A 131 -17.35 30.07 16.58
CA ILE A 131 -18.10 31.13 17.27
C ILE A 131 -17.16 32.22 17.79
N ARG A 132 -16.04 31.83 18.40
CA ARG A 132 -15.07 32.76 19.00
C ARG A 132 -14.23 33.48 17.95
N SER A 133 -13.69 32.75 16.97
CA SER A 133 -12.79 33.29 15.95
C SER A 133 -13.53 34.10 14.89
N LYS A 134 -14.84 33.83 14.70
CA LYS A 134 -15.64 34.34 13.59
C LYS A 134 -15.01 34.03 12.23
N ASP A 135 -14.33 32.89 12.14
CA ASP A 135 -13.71 32.43 10.91
C ASP A 135 -14.75 31.90 9.91
N LEU A 136 -15.29 32.83 9.12
CA LEU A 136 -16.25 32.54 8.06
C LEU A 136 -15.60 31.91 6.82
N GLU A 137 -14.30 32.06 6.63
CA GLU A 137 -13.60 31.44 5.49
C GLU A 137 -13.50 29.92 5.70
N GLY A 138 -13.06 29.51 6.89
CA GLY A 138 -13.01 28.10 7.29
C GLY A 138 -14.37 27.45 7.35
N LEU A 139 -15.33 28.06 8.05
CA LEU A 139 -16.68 27.51 8.15
C LEU A 139 -17.40 27.50 6.79
N GLY A 140 -17.20 28.54 5.98
CA GLY A 140 -17.70 28.63 4.62
C GLY A 140 -17.18 27.52 3.72
N TYR A 141 -15.90 27.16 3.85
CA TYR A 141 -15.36 26.01 3.13
C TYR A 141 -15.99 24.69 3.59
N VAL A 142 -16.13 24.45 4.90
CA VAL A 142 -16.73 23.20 5.41
C VAL A 142 -18.18 23.06 4.90
N LEU A 143 -18.93 24.17 4.90
CA LEU A 143 -20.27 24.22 4.30
C LEU A 143 -20.26 23.85 2.82
N TYR A 144 -19.35 24.42 2.04
CA TYR A 144 -19.22 24.10 0.62
C TYR A 144 -18.84 22.63 0.40
N ALA A 145 -17.88 22.10 1.16
CA ALA A 145 -17.48 20.69 1.08
C ALA A 145 -18.66 19.75 1.39
N LYS A 146 -19.49 20.08 2.40
CA LYS A 146 -20.70 19.32 2.76
C LYS A 146 -21.78 19.37 1.65
N GLN A 147 -21.82 20.42 0.84
CA GLN A 147 -22.69 20.48 -0.35
C GLN A 147 -22.17 19.63 -1.52
N VAL A 148 -20.85 19.50 -1.64
CA VAL A 148 -20.19 18.68 -2.68
C VAL A 148 -20.29 17.19 -2.36
N GLU A 149 -20.21 16.82 -1.09
CA GLU A 149 -20.12 15.45 -0.57
C GLU A 149 -21.07 14.43 -1.24
N PRO A 150 -22.38 14.70 -1.43
CA PRO A 150 -23.31 13.73 -2.02
C PRO A 150 -23.00 13.32 -3.47
N TYR A 151 -22.22 14.12 -4.20
CA TYR A 151 -21.92 13.89 -5.61
C TYR A 151 -20.59 13.18 -5.86
N VAL A 152 -19.77 13.04 -4.82
CA VAL A 152 -18.38 12.60 -4.94
C VAL A 152 -18.02 11.45 -3.98
N LEU A 153 -18.97 11.02 -3.15
CA LEU A 153 -18.90 9.77 -2.39
C LEU A 153 -19.61 8.64 -3.16
N GLY A 154 -19.22 7.40 -2.88
CA GLY A 154 -19.97 6.23 -3.32
C GLY A 154 -21.26 6.06 -2.52
N SER A 155 -22.18 5.21 -3.00
CA SER A 155 -23.33 4.80 -2.20
C SER A 155 -22.85 3.94 -1.03
N ASN A 156 -23.47 4.10 0.16
CA ASN A 156 -23.28 3.16 1.27
C ASN A 156 -23.83 1.76 0.94
N ASN A 157 -24.64 1.66 -0.12
CA ASN A 157 -25.19 0.43 -0.67
C ASN A 157 -24.54 0.12 -2.02
N ASN A 158 -23.55 -0.79 -2.04
CA ASN A 158 -22.80 -1.19 -3.24
C ASN A 158 -23.67 -1.79 -4.37
N TRP A 159 -24.97 -2.00 -4.12
CA TRP A 159 -25.94 -2.54 -5.06
C TRP A 159 -26.70 -1.48 -5.87
N GLU A 160 -26.62 -0.21 -5.48
CA GLU A 160 -27.29 0.90 -6.18
C GLU A 160 -26.33 1.69 -7.06
N ALA A 161 -26.79 2.08 -8.24
CA ALA A 161 -26.03 2.95 -9.11
C ALA A 161 -25.83 4.33 -8.46
N ILE A 162 -24.60 4.82 -8.45
CA ILE A 162 -24.27 6.16 -7.95
C ILE A 162 -24.88 7.19 -8.90
N ILE A 163 -25.89 7.94 -8.44
CA ILE A 163 -26.51 9.02 -9.21
C ILE A 163 -25.64 10.27 -9.11
N ARG A 164 -25.12 10.74 -10.24
CA ARG A 164 -24.33 11.98 -10.34
C ARG A 164 -25.03 13.00 -11.23
N ASP A 165 -25.69 13.96 -10.59
CA ASP A 165 -26.39 15.06 -11.27
C ASP A 165 -25.38 16.07 -11.83
N SER A 166 -25.06 15.92 -13.12
CA SER A 166 -24.06 16.76 -13.80
C SER A 166 -24.40 18.25 -13.77
N ILE A 167 -25.68 18.62 -13.80
CA ILE A 167 -26.12 20.03 -13.78
C ILE A 167 -25.83 20.63 -12.39
N LYS A 168 -26.15 19.92 -11.32
CA LYS A 168 -25.83 20.38 -9.95
C LYS A 168 -24.33 20.42 -9.72
N MET A 169 -23.59 19.42 -10.19
CA MET A 169 -22.13 19.40 -10.10
C MET A 169 -21.50 20.57 -10.85
N ASP A 170 -21.98 20.92 -12.04
CA ASP A 170 -21.50 22.07 -12.81
C ASP A 170 -21.77 23.40 -12.09
N ASN A 171 -22.94 23.54 -11.46
CA ASN A 171 -23.24 24.71 -10.63
C ASN A 171 -22.34 24.78 -9.39
N LEU A 172 -22.09 23.66 -8.71
CA LEU A 172 -21.12 23.59 -7.62
C LEU A 172 -19.70 23.94 -8.09
N MET A 173 -19.28 23.49 -9.27
CA MET A 173 -17.99 23.86 -9.85
C MET A 173 -17.89 25.36 -10.14
N LYS A 174 -18.96 25.99 -10.65
CA LYS A 174 -19.01 27.45 -10.84
C LYS A 174 -18.88 28.18 -9.52
N ASN A 175 -19.64 27.78 -8.50
CA ASN A 175 -19.58 28.36 -7.15
C ASN A 175 -18.19 28.16 -6.52
N GLY A 176 -17.62 26.96 -6.64
CA GLY A 176 -16.28 26.65 -6.13
C GLY A 176 -15.17 27.49 -6.76
N ARG A 177 -15.27 27.81 -8.06
CA ARG A 177 -14.35 28.75 -8.73
C ARG A 177 -14.49 30.17 -8.19
N GLN A 178 -15.71 30.63 -7.92
CA GLN A 178 -15.93 31.94 -7.29
C GLN A 178 -15.34 31.99 -5.88
N LEU A 179 -15.57 30.94 -5.07
CA LEU A 179 -15.02 30.81 -3.73
C LEU A 179 -13.48 30.72 -3.73
N PHE A 180 -12.89 30.02 -4.71
CA PHE A 180 -11.44 29.98 -4.91
C PHE A 180 -10.85 31.38 -5.18
N ASN A 181 -11.50 32.17 -6.03
CA ASN A 181 -11.06 33.53 -6.35
C ASN A 181 -11.20 34.47 -5.14
N ALA A 182 -12.22 34.26 -4.31
CA ALA A 182 -12.46 35.01 -3.09
C ALA A 182 -11.60 34.54 -1.89
N ALA A 183 -11.01 33.33 -1.95
CA ALA A 183 -10.21 32.77 -0.88
C ALA A 183 -8.96 33.60 -0.60
N LYS A 184 -8.74 33.93 0.67
CA LYS A 184 -7.69 34.81 1.15
C LYS A 184 -6.37 34.07 1.32
N THR A 185 -6.44 32.79 1.70
CA THR A 185 -5.24 31.98 1.99
C THR A 185 -4.97 30.92 0.94
N GLN A 186 -3.70 30.54 0.77
CA GLN A 186 -3.32 29.43 -0.10
C GLN A 186 -3.91 28.09 0.37
N PHE A 187 -4.15 27.94 1.68
CA PHE A 187 -4.80 26.77 2.26
C PHE A 187 -6.23 26.60 1.72
N PHE A 188 -7.04 27.65 1.72
CA PHE A 188 -8.40 27.57 1.17
C PHE A 188 -8.41 27.51 -0.36
N LYS A 189 -7.46 28.15 -1.05
CA LYS A 189 -7.29 27.96 -2.50
C LYS A 189 -7.04 26.50 -2.87
N LEU A 190 -6.15 25.81 -2.16
CA LEU A 190 -5.92 24.38 -2.37
C LEU A 190 -7.20 23.57 -2.12
N LYS A 191 -7.87 23.84 -1.00
CA LYS A 191 -9.11 23.15 -0.59
C LYS A 191 -10.24 23.32 -1.60
N TYR A 192 -10.49 24.53 -2.11
CA TYR A 192 -11.49 24.76 -3.17
C TYR A 192 -11.05 24.17 -4.51
N GLY A 193 -9.78 24.33 -4.89
CA GLY A 193 -9.21 23.72 -6.09
C GLY A 193 -9.42 22.21 -6.11
N TYR A 194 -9.11 21.52 -5.01
CA TYR A 194 -9.36 20.09 -4.85
C TYR A 194 -10.83 19.73 -5.09
N GLN A 195 -11.77 20.45 -4.47
CA GLN A 195 -13.20 20.15 -4.61
C GLN A 195 -13.70 20.38 -6.05
N VAL A 196 -13.26 21.45 -6.73
CA VAL A 196 -13.65 21.71 -8.13
C VAL A 196 -13.07 20.64 -9.05
N THR A 197 -11.79 20.26 -8.87
CA THR A 197 -11.15 19.18 -9.63
C THR A 197 -11.85 17.84 -9.39
N ARG A 198 -12.22 17.57 -8.14
CA ARG A 198 -12.96 16.35 -7.74
C ARG A 198 -14.32 16.30 -8.41
N LEU A 199 -15.11 17.37 -8.36
CA LEU A 199 -16.40 17.46 -9.05
C LEU A 199 -16.24 17.19 -10.55
N ALA A 200 -15.28 17.85 -11.21
CA ALA A 200 -15.03 17.64 -12.64
C ALA A 200 -14.68 16.19 -12.97
N HIS A 201 -13.87 15.54 -12.13
CA HIS A 201 -13.49 14.15 -12.31
C HIS A 201 -14.70 13.21 -12.15
N TYR A 202 -15.49 13.38 -11.08
CA TYR A 202 -16.62 12.51 -10.79
C TYR A 202 -17.83 12.76 -11.72
N SER A 203 -17.95 13.95 -12.32
CA SER A 203 -18.92 14.24 -13.39
C SER A 203 -18.48 13.72 -14.77
N ASN A 204 -17.36 12.99 -14.83
CA ASN A 204 -16.74 12.46 -16.05
C ASN A 204 -16.25 13.54 -17.04
N ASN A 205 -16.14 14.80 -16.59
CA ASN A 205 -15.54 15.87 -17.37
C ASN A 205 -14.02 15.89 -17.15
N TYR A 206 -13.34 14.87 -17.67
CA TYR A 206 -11.90 14.65 -17.43
C TYR A 206 -11.03 15.79 -17.98
N THR A 207 -11.39 16.36 -19.13
CA THR A 207 -10.70 17.55 -19.68
C THR A 207 -10.79 18.73 -18.71
N ALA A 208 -11.98 19.00 -18.14
CA ALA A 208 -12.12 20.05 -17.14
C ALA A 208 -11.35 19.73 -15.85
N ALA A 209 -11.27 18.47 -15.43
CA ALA A 209 -10.49 18.08 -14.24
C ALA A 209 -8.99 18.38 -14.42
N ILE A 210 -8.44 18.08 -15.60
CA ILE A 210 -7.03 18.40 -15.94
C ILE A 210 -6.80 19.92 -15.91
N VAL A 211 -7.63 20.68 -16.63
CA VAL A 211 -7.52 22.15 -16.70
C VAL A 211 -7.68 22.80 -15.33
N THR A 212 -8.62 22.31 -14.52
CA THR A 212 -8.87 22.83 -13.18
C THR A 212 -7.69 22.58 -12.25
N TYR A 213 -7.11 21.37 -12.27
CA TYR A 213 -5.90 21.09 -11.50
C TYR A 213 -4.76 22.04 -11.88
N ASP A 214 -4.49 22.19 -13.18
CA ASP A 214 -3.38 23.00 -13.67
C ASP A 214 -3.55 24.48 -13.30
N ALA A 215 -4.77 25.01 -13.39
CA ALA A 215 -5.06 26.40 -13.07
C ALA A 215 -5.13 26.70 -11.57
N MET A 216 -5.68 25.80 -10.76
CA MET A 216 -6.05 26.09 -9.36
C MET A 216 -5.13 25.45 -8.31
N ILE A 217 -4.40 24.40 -8.67
CA ILE A 217 -3.67 23.57 -7.69
C ILE A 217 -2.17 23.53 -7.98
N ALA A 218 -1.76 23.38 -9.25
CA ALA A 218 -0.35 23.13 -9.60
C ALA A 218 0.66 24.17 -9.06
N GLY A 219 0.26 25.44 -8.92
CA GLY A 219 1.10 26.51 -8.36
C GLY A 219 1.06 26.63 -6.82
N ASN A 220 0.19 25.86 -6.15
CA ASN A 220 -0.01 25.94 -4.71
C ASN A 220 1.04 25.09 -3.96
N LYS A 221 1.70 25.68 -2.95
CA LYS A 221 2.75 25.01 -2.15
C LYS A 221 2.32 24.65 -0.73
N THR A 222 1.03 24.77 -0.41
CA THR A 222 0.50 24.40 0.91
C THR A 222 0.73 22.91 1.13
N LYS A 223 1.34 22.57 2.28
CA LYS A 223 1.50 21.18 2.73
C LYS A 223 0.14 20.67 3.21
N SER A 224 -0.40 19.68 2.51
CA SER A 224 -1.69 19.06 2.82
C SER A 224 -1.78 17.72 2.09
N VAL A 225 -2.53 16.77 2.66
CA VAL A 225 -2.91 15.52 1.98
C VAL A 225 -3.67 15.77 0.67
N LEU A 226 -4.28 16.95 0.53
CA LEU A 226 -5.00 17.32 -0.69
C LEU A 226 -4.08 17.49 -1.90
N GLN A 227 -2.78 17.73 -1.72
CA GLN A 227 -1.82 17.81 -2.85
C GLN A 227 -1.74 16.47 -3.61
N PRO A 228 -1.30 15.35 -2.99
CA PRO A 228 -1.23 14.06 -3.66
C PRO A 228 -2.62 13.55 -4.08
N MET A 229 -3.69 13.84 -3.31
CA MET A 229 -5.05 13.47 -3.73
C MET A 229 -5.52 14.22 -4.98
N SER A 230 -5.16 15.50 -5.12
CA SER A 230 -5.46 16.29 -6.33
C SER A 230 -4.66 15.79 -7.52
N LEU A 231 -3.40 15.43 -7.29
CA LEU A 231 -2.51 14.86 -8.30
C LEU A 231 -3.10 13.55 -8.85
N ALA A 232 -3.59 12.67 -7.97
CA ALA A 232 -4.27 11.43 -8.35
C ALA A 232 -5.56 11.66 -9.16
N LEU A 233 -6.34 12.71 -8.84
CA LEU A 233 -7.53 13.07 -9.64
C LEU A 233 -7.16 13.51 -11.07
N LYS A 234 -6.08 14.28 -11.23
CA LYS A 234 -5.52 14.62 -12.55
C LYS A 234 -5.00 13.38 -13.26
N ALA A 235 -4.26 12.52 -12.57
CA ALA A 235 -3.75 11.26 -13.11
C ALA A 235 -4.88 10.37 -13.66
N GLY A 236 -5.96 10.21 -12.89
CA GLY A 236 -7.13 9.47 -13.33
C GLY A 236 -7.84 10.13 -14.52
N ALA A 237 -7.90 11.45 -14.58
CA ALA A 237 -8.44 12.15 -15.74
C ALA A 237 -7.55 11.96 -16.99
N LEU A 238 -6.22 12.00 -16.85
CA LEU A 238 -5.28 11.70 -17.93
C LEU A 238 -5.47 10.28 -18.44
N TYR A 239 -5.59 9.30 -17.54
CA TYR A 239 -5.87 7.90 -17.88
C TYR A 239 -7.14 7.79 -18.73
N ARG A 240 -8.23 8.41 -18.30
CA ARG A 240 -9.52 8.38 -19.02
C ARG A 240 -9.52 9.13 -20.35
N THR A 241 -8.52 9.98 -20.60
CA THR A 241 -8.29 10.67 -21.88
C THR A 241 -7.20 10.02 -22.74
N GLY A 242 -6.72 8.83 -22.36
CA GLY A 242 -5.74 8.06 -23.14
C GLY A 242 -4.27 8.45 -22.93
N LYS A 243 -3.97 9.38 -22.01
CA LYS A 243 -2.60 9.82 -21.67
C LYS A 243 -2.00 8.92 -20.60
N LEU A 244 -1.82 7.65 -20.95
CA LEU A 244 -1.50 6.57 -20.00
C LEU A 244 -0.14 6.75 -19.31
N LYS A 245 0.89 7.16 -20.05
CA LYS A 245 2.26 7.33 -19.51
C LYS A 245 2.31 8.46 -18.49
N GLU A 246 1.69 9.59 -18.81
CA GLU A 246 1.58 10.72 -17.91
C GLU A 246 0.72 10.37 -16.69
N ALA A 247 -0.35 9.61 -16.88
CA ALA A 247 -1.16 9.11 -15.76
C ALA A 247 -0.33 8.24 -14.81
N ALA A 248 0.42 7.26 -15.33
CA ALA A 248 1.29 6.40 -14.54
C ALA A 248 2.34 7.22 -13.76
N TYR A 249 2.96 8.21 -14.40
CA TYR A 249 3.89 9.13 -13.74
C TYR A 249 3.25 9.95 -12.61
N LEU A 250 2.03 10.48 -12.79
CA LEU A 250 1.37 11.23 -11.72
C LEU A 250 0.89 10.31 -10.59
N PHE A 251 0.43 9.09 -10.89
CA PHE A 251 0.09 8.11 -9.85
C PHE A 251 1.33 7.67 -9.06
N SER A 252 2.49 7.50 -9.70
CA SER A 252 3.73 7.14 -8.99
C SER A 252 4.17 8.22 -8.01
N LYS A 253 4.01 9.50 -8.40
CA LYS A 253 4.24 10.64 -7.53
C LYS A 253 3.25 10.69 -6.38
N ALA A 254 1.95 10.55 -6.66
CA ALA A 254 0.91 10.58 -5.63
C ALA A 254 1.12 9.47 -4.58
N PHE A 255 1.53 8.27 -5.02
CA PHE A 255 1.91 7.15 -4.16
C PHE A 255 3.15 7.49 -3.29
N SER A 256 4.18 8.09 -3.88
CA SER A 256 5.44 8.37 -3.20
C SER A 256 5.35 9.54 -2.21
N GLU A 257 4.38 10.45 -2.41
CA GLU A 257 4.18 11.64 -1.57
C GLU A 257 3.20 11.40 -0.40
N SER A 258 2.44 10.29 -0.39
CA SER A 258 1.44 10.04 0.64
C SER A 258 1.16 8.57 0.95
N ASP A 259 0.87 8.31 2.21
CA ASP A 259 0.30 7.04 2.66
C ASP A 259 -1.22 6.97 2.46
N VAL A 260 -1.86 8.13 2.23
CA VAL A 260 -3.29 8.20 1.95
C VAL A 260 -3.57 7.77 0.51
N LYS A 261 -4.57 6.89 0.36
CA LYS A 261 -4.95 6.34 -0.95
C LYS A 261 -3.81 5.60 -1.64
N ARG A 262 -2.90 5.01 -0.86
CA ARG A 262 -1.69 4.36 -1.35
C ARG A 262 -2.03 3.13 -2.19
N ILE A 263 -2.96 2.28 -1.75
CA ILE A 263 -3.46 1.15 -2.55
C ILE A 263 -4.16 1.67 -3.81
N SER A 264 -5.04 2.65 -3.66
CA SER A 264 -5.77 3.24 -4.80
C SER A 264 -4.83 3.81 -5.86
N ASN A 265 -3.77 4.51 -5.46
CA ASN A 265 -2.76 5.06 -6.36
C ASN A 265 -1.94 3.94 -7.02
N TYR A 266 -1.60 2.88 -6.28
CA TYR A 266 -0.90 1.73 -6.83
C TYR A 266 -1.73 0.97 -7.88
N ILE A 267 -2.99 0.65 -7.58
CA ILE A 267 -3.90 -0.01 -8.54
C ILE A 267 -4.03 0.84 -9.81
N SER A 268 -4.21 2.15 -9.64
CA SER A 268 -4.37 3.06 -10.77
C SER A 268 -3.08 3.19 -11.61
N PHE A 269 -1.92 3.17 -10.95
CA PHE A 269 -0.62 3.07 -11.62
C PHE A 269 -0.54 1.77 -12.44
N ASN A 270 -0.86 0.62 -11.83
CA ASN A 270 -0.82 -0.67 -12.49
C ASN A 270 -1.74 -0.73 -13.72
N TRP A 271 -2.92 -0.11 -13.66
CA TRP A 271 -3.83 0.00 -14.81
C TRP A 271 -3.33 0.94 -15.91
N ALA A 272 -2.56 1.98 -15.54
CA ALA A 272 -2.03 2.96 -16.49
C ALA A 272 -0.76 2.47 -17.21
N VAL A 273 -0.07 1.47 -16.68
CA VAL A 273 1.12 0.89 -17.32
C VAL A 273 0.72 -0.15 -18.36
N THR A 274 1.17 0.03 -19.59
CA THR A 274 1.19 -1.01 -20.62
C THR A 274 2.51 -1.77 -20.57
N ALA A 275 2.47 -3.09 -20.36
CA ALA A 275 3.57 -4.09 -20.38
C ALA A 275 4.98 -3.64 -19.91
N GLN A 276 5.60 -4.43 -19.04
CA GLN A 276 6.91 -4.16 -18.42
C GLN A 276 8.06 -3.79 -19.37
N LYS A 277 7.94 -4.11 -20.67
CA LYS A 277 8.90 -3.79 -21.75
C LYS A 277 9.22 -2.29 -21.90
N TYR A 278 8.37 -1.38 -21.42
CA TYR A 278 8.55 0.06 -21.61
C TYR A 278 9.06 0.81 -20.36
N ARG A 279 9.63 0.11 -19.36
CA ARG A 279 10.09 0.70 -18.08
C ARG A 279 10.91 1.99 -18.26
N GLU A 280 11.89 1.98 -19.17
CA GLU A 280 12.73 3.15 -19.48
C GLU A 280 11.94 4.39 -19.94
N GLU A 281 10.84 4.19 -20.67
CA GLU A 281 10.01 5.29 -21.15
C GLU A 281 9.27 5.99 -20.00
N TYR A 282 8.88 5.25 -18.95
CA TYR A 282 8.29 5.83 -17.75
C TYR A 282 9.35 6.51 -16.87
N LEU A 283 10.56 5.95 -16.79
CA LEU A 283 11.67 6.55 -16.05
C LEU A 283 12.16 7.86 -16.68
N ALA A 284 12.05 8.00 -18.00
CA ALA A 284 12.37 9.23 -18.72
C ALA A 284 11.45 10.41 -18.35
N LEU A 285 10.25 10.16 -17.82
CA LEU A 285 9.33 11.20 -17.33
C LEU A 285 9.72 11.74 -15.94
N CYS A 286 10.53 10.99 -15.18
CA CYS A 286 10.86 11.33 -13.81
C CYS A 286 11.89 12.47 -13.76
N ALA A 287 11.61 13.50 -12.96
CA ALA A 287 12.40 14.72 -12.93
C ALA A 287 13.74 14.58 -12.17
N ASN A 288 13.86 13.59 -11.30
CA ASN A 288 15.05 13.38 -10.45
C ASN A 288 15.14 11.92 -9.98
N ASN A 289 16.26 11.58 -9.34
CA ASN A 289 16.54 10.22 -8.87
C ASN A 289 15.51 9.71 -7.85
N LYS A 290 14.94 10.58 -7.01
CA LYS A 290 13.90 10.19 -6.05
C LYS A 290 12.63 9.74 -6.78
N GLU A 291 12.21 10.47 -7.81
CA GLU A 291 11.06 10.07 -8.64
C GLU A 291 11.33 8.78 -9.43
N LYS A 292 12.54 8.63 -9.99
CA LYS A 292 12.96 7.40 -10.69
C LYS A 292 12.93 6.19 -9.75
N ALA A 293 13.47 6.33 -8.54
CA ALA A 293 13.46 5.28 -7.53
C ALA A 293 12.02 4.90 -7.12
N GLY A 294 11.14 5.89 -6.92
CA GLY A 294 9.72 5.64 -6.61
C GLY A 294 8.99 4.91 -7.75
N MET A 295 9.24 5.30 -8.99
CA MET A 295 8.71 4.64 -10.19
C MET A 295 9.20 3.19 -10.30
N LEU A 296 10.51 2.95 -10.18
CA LEU A 296 11.11 1.61 -10.17
C LEU A 296 10.52 0.74 -9.07
N ALA A 297 10.40 1.26 -7.85
CA ALA A 297 9.83 0.53 -6.73
C ALA A 297 8.40 0.06 -7.02
N LEU A 298 7.57 0.89 -7.65
CA LEU A 298 6.20 0.51 -8.00
C LEU A 298 6.13 -0.66 -9.00
N PHE A 299 7.02 -0.69 -10.00
CA PHE A 299 7.13 -1.85 -10.88
C PHE A 299 7.48 -3.12 -10.12
N MET A 300 8.29 -3.02 -9.07
CA MET A 300 8.73 -4.18 -8.27
C MET A 300 7.67 -4.66 -7.25
N LEU A 301 6.86 -3.74 -6.69
CA LEU A 301 5.88 -4.08 -5.64
C LEU A 301 4.77 -5.04 -6.10
N GLY A 302 4.53 -5.14 -7.41
CA GLY A 302 3.56 -6.11 -7.99
C GLY A 302 4.17 -7.26 -8.74
N ASP A 303 5.49 -7.29 -8.87
CA ASP A 303 6.17 -8.28 -9.69
C ASP A 303 6.54 -9.51 -8.85
N PRO A 304 6.04 -10.71 -9.17
CA PRO A 304 6.41 -11.94 -8.49
C PRO A 304 7.78 -12.49 -8.95
N SER A 305 8.33 -12.02 -10.07
CA SER A 305 9.65 -12.42 -10.56
C SER A 305 10.80 -11.73 -9.81
N TRP A 306 12.01 -12.27 -9.95
CA TRP A 306 13.23 -11.69 -9.38
C TRP A 306 13.46 -10.27 -9.88
N GLN A 307 13.78 -9.36 -8.96
CA GLN A 307 14.04 -7.95 -9.25
C GLN A 307 15.29 -7.43 -8.52
N THR A 308 16.28 -8.29 -8.23
CA THR A 308 17.51 -7.92 -7.50
C THR A 308 18.28 -6.77 -8.18
N GLU A 309 18.41 -6.77 -9.51
CA GLU A 309 19.05 -5.68 -10.25
C GLU A 309 18.27 -4.36 -10.12
N ALA A 310 16.94 -4.43 -10.22
CA ALA A 310 16.10 -3.25 -10.06
C ALA A 310 16.17 -2.72 -8.62
N MET A 311 16.25 -3.61 -7.62
CA MET A 311 16.47 -3.23 -6.23
C MET A 311 17.82 -2.51 -6.05
N GLN A 312 18.87 -3.00 -6.70
CA GLN A 312 20.17 -2.34 -6.71
C GLN A 312 20.09 -0.95 -7.32
N GLU A 313 19.36 -0.78 -8.42
CA GLU A 313 19.14 0.51 -9.06
C GLU A 313 18.36 1.48 -8.15
N VAL A 314 17.30 1.01 -7.48
CA VAL A 314 16.57 1.81 -6.47
C VAL A 314 17.51 2.28 -5.37
N PHE A 315 18.39 1.41 -4.87
CA PHE A 315 19.37 1.78 -3.86
C PHE A 315 20.40 2.81 -4.36
N GLN A 316 20.87 2.68 -5.60
CA GLN A 316 21.78 3.66 -6.21
C GLN A 316 21.12 5.04 -6.37
N LEU A 317 19.84 5.07 -6.75
CA LEU A 317 19.08 6.31 -7.00
C LEU A 317 18.64 6.99 -5.70
N ALA A 318 18.17 6.22 -4.73
CA ALA A 318 17.63 6.72 -3.46
C ALA A 318 18.04 5.80 -2.30
N PRO A 319 19.30 5.88 -1.84
CA PRO A 319 19.86 4.89 -0.91
C PRO A 319 19.16 4.89 0.46
N ASN A 320 18.52 5.99 0.86
CA ASN A 320 17.78 6.11 2.12
C ASN A 320 16.26 5.86 1.97
N ALA A 321 15.78 5.33 0.84
CA ALA A 321 14.36 5.10 0.61
C ALA A 321 13.82 3.97 1.50
N GLU A 322 12.76 4.25 2.26
CA GLU A 322 12.12 3.27 3.18
C GLU A 322 11.61 2.01 2.46
N VAL A 323 11.19 2.15 1.20
CA VAL A 323 10.70 1.03 0.38
C VAL A 323 11.75 -0.07 0.19
N LEU A 324 13.04 0.24 0.28
CA LEU A 324 14.12 -0.75 0.16
C LEU A 324 14.01 -1.87 1.18
N GLN A 325 13.55 -1.58 2.41
CA GLN A 325 13.32 -2.62 3.43
C GLN A 325 12.29 -3.64 2.95
N VAL A 326 11.20 -3.15 2.34
CA VAL A 326 10.10 -3.98 1.85
C VAL A 326 10.53 -4.76 0.60
N LEU A 327 11.26 -4.11 -0.32
CA LEU A 327 11.79 -4.78 -1.51
C LEU A 327 12.77 -5.90 -1.13
N ALA A 328 13.66 -5.68 -0.16
CA ALA A 328 14.57 -6.70 0.35
C ALA A 328 13.83 -7.93 0.89
N ILE A 329 12.84 -7.69 1.74
CA ILE A 329 12.00 -8.75 2.33
C ILE A 329 11.26 -9.50 1.21
N ARG A 330 10.70 -8.78 0.23
CA ARG A 330 10.01 -9.41 -0.91
C ARG A 330 10.94 -10.34 -1.69
N GLU A 331 12.15 -9.92 -2.03
CA GLU A 331 13.10 -10.77 -2.75
C GLU A 331 13.51 -12.00 -1.92
N ILE A 332 13.63 -11.87 -0.60
CA ILE A 332 13.86 -13.02 0.29
C ILE A 332 12.66 -13.97 0.29
N ASN A 333 11.44 -13.47 0.42
CA ASN A 333 10.24 -14.32 0.42
C ASN A 333 9.99 -14.98 -0.96
N LYS A 334 10.37 -14.32 -2.05
CA LYS A 334 10.42 -14.97 -3.38
C LYS A 334 11.41 -16.14 -3.37
N LEU A 335 12.60 -16.01 -2.77
CA LEU A 335 13.56 -17.13 -2.59
C LEU A 335 12.96 -18.26 -1.77
N GLU A 336 12.19 -17.93 -0.74
CA GLU A 336 11.50 -18.93 0.04
C GLU A 336 10.48 -19.73 -0.79
N GLU A 337 9.71 -19.05 -1.64
CA GLU A 337 8.74 -19.71 -2.52
C GLU A 337 9.40 -20.49 -3.66
N ALA A 338 10.32 -19.87 -4.39
CA ALA A 338 10.86 -20.42 -5.63
C ALA A 338 12.06 -21.36 -5.42
N TYR A 339 12.78 -21.25 -4.30
CA TYR A 339 13.98 -22.04 -4.02
C TYR A 339 13.84 -22.92 -2.77
N LEU A 340 13.57 -22.33 -1.60
CA LEU A 340 13.53 -23.09 -0.34
C LEU A 340 12.42 -24.15 -0.36
N THR A 341 11.21 -23.77 -0.78
CA THR A 341 10.05 -24.66 -0.76
C THR A 341 10.24 -25.90 -1.66
N PRO A 342 10.64 -25.75 -2.94
CA PRO A 342 10.99 -26.91 -3.77
C PRO A 342 12.15 -27.73 -3.21
N MET A 343 13.20 -27.09 -2.71
CA MET A 343 14.36 -27.78 -2.12
C MET A 343 13.94 -28.66 -0.94
N LEU A 344 13.11 -28.16 -0.03
CA LEU A 344 12.64 -28.93 1.13
C LEU A 344 11.70 -30.08 0.73
N ARG A 345 10.88 -29.89 -0.30
CA ARG A 345 10.01 -30.95 -0.85
C ARG A 345 10.81 -32.15 -1.33
N GLU A 346 11.99 -31.93 -1.91
CA GLU A 346 12.85 -32.99 -2.45
C GLU A 346 13.73 -33.67 -1.39
N GLN A 347 13.81 -33.12 -0.18
CA GLN A 347 14.52 -33.75 0.93
C GLN A 347 13.72 -34.91 1.52
N ASN A 348 14.43 -35.88 2.10
CA ASN A 348 13.81 -37.02 2.80
C ASN A 348 12.91 -36.52 3.94
N GLY A 349 11.64 -36.91 3.92
CA GLY A 349 10.63 -36.46 4.88
C GLY A 349 9.96 -35.13 4.52
N GLY A 350 10.35 -34.49 3.41
CA GLY A 350 9.68 -33.32 2.86
C GLY A 350 8.22 -33.61 2.51
N LYS A 351 7.32 -32.70 2.89
CA LYS A 351 5.90 -32.75 2.53
C LYS A 351 5.57 -31.63 1.57
N THR A 352 4.69 -31.92 0.60
CA THR A 352 4.10 -30.90 -0.25
C THR A 352 3.08 -30.08 0.51
N PHE A 353 3.11 -28.75 0.39
CA PHE A 353 1.96 -27.93 0.73
C PHE A 353 0.76 -28.36 -0.11
N PHE A 354 -0.43 -28.34 0.51
CA PHE A 354 -1.69 -28.68 -0.14
C PHE A 354 -1.99 -27.74 -1.34
N TYR A 355 -1.45 -26.51 -1.30
CA TYR A 355 -1.68 -25.45 -2.30
C TYR A 355 -0.38 -24.92 -2.92
N SER A 356 0.52 -25.81 -3.32
CA SER A 356 1.72 -25.43 -4.05
C SER A 356 1.42 -25.32 -5.56
N TRP A 357 1.60 -24.12 -6.11
CA TRP A 357 1.53 -23.84 -7.56
C TRP A 357 2.81 -24.25 -8.30
N ASN A 358 3.77 -24.84 -7.60
CA ASN A 358 5.04 -25.24 -8.19
C ASN A 358 4.96 -26.69 -8.69
N GLU A 359 4.87 -26.82 -10.02
CA GLU A 359 5.31 -28.04 -10.71
C GLU A 359 6.74 -28.38 -10.26
N ARG A 360 7.10 -29.67 -10.33
CA ARG A 360 8.44 -30.14 -9.98
C ARG A 360 9.47 -29.35 -10.80
N LYS A 361 10.29 -28.54 -10.13
CA LYS A 361 11.29 -27.67 -10.78
C LYS A 361 12.41 -28.55 -11.34
N THR A 362 12.95 -28.17 -12.49
CA THR A 362 14.12 -28.84 -13.07
C THR A 362 15.39 -28.47 -12.29
N ASP A 363 16.41 -29.31 -12.35
CA ASP A 363 17.74 -29.01 -11.77
C ASP A 363 18.29 -27.67 -12.27
N SER A 364 18.02 -27.32 -13.53
CA SER A 364 18.40 -26.03 -14.13
C SER A 364 17.72 -24.85 -13.43
N ALA A 365 16.43 -24.95 -13.11
CA ALA A 365 15.71 -23.91 -12.39
C ALA A 365 16.20 -23.77 -10.94
N MET A 366 16.53 -24.89 -10.28
CA MET A 366 17.09 -24.87 -8.92
C MET A 366 18.48 -24.22 -8.88
N ASN A 367 19.34 -24.49 -9.86
CA ASN A 367 20.65 -23.86 -9.98
C ASN A 367 20.54 -22.35 -10.26
N ALA A 368 19.59 -21.94 -11.12
CA ALA A 368 19.33 -20.52 -11.38
C ALA A 368 18.86 -19.79 -10.10
N ASN A 369 17.94 -20.39 -9.35
CA ASN A 369 17.45 -19.82 -8.11
C ASN A 369 18.54 -19.77 -7.01
N LYS A 370 19.46 -20.74 -6.97
CA LYS A 370 20.62 -20.70 -6.09
C LYS A 370 21.58 -19.56 -6.47
N ALA A 371 21.81 -19.34 -7.76
CA ALA A 371 22.62 -18.21 -8.23
C ALA A 371 21.98 -16.87 -7.89
N GLU A 372 20.65 -16.77 -8.00
CA GLU A 372 19.89 -15.59 -7.59
C GLU A 372 19.99 -15.35 -6.08
N ALA A 373 19.95 -16.40 -5.26
CA ALA A 373 20.16 -16.29 -3.82
C ALA A 373 21.54 -15.68 -3.49
N LYS A 374 22.60 -16.07 -4.23
CA LYS A 374 23.94 -15.47 -4.06
C LYS A 374 23.97 -14.01 -4.44
N LYS A 375 23.34 -13.67 -5.58
CA LYS A 375 23.24 -12.30 -6.06
C LYS A 375 22.53 -11.39 -5.05
N LEU A 376 21.40 -11.85 -4.51
CA LEU A 376 20.66 -11.13 -3.49
C LEU A 376 21.47 -11.00 -2.20
N GLN A 377 22.12 -12.07 -1.73
CA GLN A 377 23.01 -12.03 -0.58
C GLN A 377 24.07 -10.92 -0.70
N ASP A 378 24.76 -10.86 -1.83
CA ASP A 378 25.81 -9.87 -2.07
C ASP A 378 25.26 -8.45 -2.09
N LEU A 379 24.11 -8.25 -2.73
CA LEU A 379 23.43 -6.96 -2.72
C LEU A 379 23.04 -6.55 -1.30
N LEU A 380 22.39 -7.43 -0.53
CA LEU A 380 21.95 -7.15 0.83
C LEU A 380 23.13 -6.79 1.74
N HIS A 381 24.22 -7.57 1.69
CA HIS A 381 25.43 -7.26 2.44
C HIS A 381 26.02 -5.90 2.02
N SER A 382 26.10 -5.62 0.72
CA SER A 382 26.62 -4.33 0.20
C SER A 382 25.78 -3.13 0.68
N ILE A 383 24.45 -3.28 0.75
CA ILE A 383 23.55 -2.24 1.24
C ILE A 383 23.76 -2.05 2.75
N ALA A 384 23.89 -3.13 3.52
CA ALA A 384 24.10 -3.09 4.95
C ALA A 384 25.40 -2.34 5.31
N ILE A 385 26.53 -2.73 4.71
CA ILE A 385 27.85 -2.12 5.01
C ILE A 385 27.96 -0.68 4.51
N SER A 386 27.16 -0.27 3.53
CA SER A 386 27.10 1.13 3.10
C SER A 386 26.60 2.06 4.21
N ASN A 387 25.79 1.52 5.12
CA ASN A 387 25.07 2.25 6.18
C ASN A 387 24.25 3.45 5.67
N LYS A 388 23.86 3.45 4.38
CA LYS A 388 23.03 4.51 3.77
C LYS A 388 21.53 4.18 3.78
N ALA A 389 21.20 2.89 3.77
CA ALA A 389 19.82 2.42 3.82
C ALA A 389 19.25 2.50 5.24
N PRO A 390 17.94 2.77 5.37
CA PRO A 390 17.28 2.70 6.66
C PRO A 390 17.33 1.25 7.14
N ASN A 391 17.65 1.04 8.41
CA ASN A 391 17.69 -0.29 9.02
C ASN A 391 18.74 -1.24 8.40
N ALA A 392 20.02 -0.85 8.41
CA ALA A 392 21.13 -1.66 7.88
C ALA A 392 21.17 -3.10 8.43
N ALA A 393 20.74 -3.29 9.69
CA ALA A 393 20.69 -4.60 10.34
C ALA A 393 19.72 -5.58 9.65
N LEU A 394 18.60 -5.10 9.10
CA LEU A 394 17.68 -5.92 8.30
C LEU A 394 18.39 -6.52 7.08
N PHE A 395 19.20 -5.72 6.39
CA PHE A 395 19.90 -6.17 5.19
C PHE A 395 21.01 -7.16 5.53
N GLU A 396 21.80 -6.92 6.58
CA GLU A 396 22.85 -7.86 7.00
C GLU A 396 22.25 -9.19 7.48
N LEU A 397 21.13 -9.14 8.22
CA LEU A 397 20.40 -10.33 8.65
C LEU A 397 19.78 -11.08 7.46
N GLY A 398 19.25 -10.34 6.48
CA GLY A 398 18.77 -10.92 5.22
C GLY A 398 19.89 -11.61 4.43
N ALA A 399 21.07 -11.01 4.36
CA ALA A 399 22.25 -11.62 3.74
C ALA A 399 22.69 -12.90 4.46
N ALA A 400 22.67 -12.91 5.80
CA ALA A 400 22.96 -14.11 6.58
C ALA A 400 21.96 -15.24 6.28
N TYR A 401 20.67 -14.91 6.21
CA TYR A 401 19.62 -15.86 5.90
C TYR A 401 19.75 -16.42 4.47
N THR A 402 19.99 -15.57 3.47
CA THR A 402 20.17 -16.04 2.08
C THR A 402 21.43 -16.87 1.88
N ALA A 403 22.52 -16.59 2.62
CA ALA A 403 23.71 -17.44 2.66
C ALA A 403 23.40 -18.84 3.25
N MET A 404 22.58 -18.89 4.30
CA MET A 404 22.12 -20.15 4.89
C MET A 404 21.29 -20.98 3.91
N LEU A 405 20.38 -20.35 3.15
CA LEU A 405 19.58 -21.05 2.11
C LEU A 405 20.47 -21.72 1.06
N GLN A 406 21.61 -21.12 0.74
CA GLN A 406 22.59 -21.68 -0.20
C GLN A 406 23.46 -22.79 0.41
N ARG A 407 23.29 -23.08 1.70
CA ARG A 407 24.14 -23.95 2.53
C ARG A 407 25.58 -23.44 2.68
N ASN A 408 25.81 -22.13 2.50
CA ASN A 408 27.11 -21.53 2.81
C ASN A 408 27.15 -21.13 4.30
N PHE A 409 27.20 -22.15 5.16
CA PHE A 409 27.05 -21.97 6.60
C PHE A 409 28.15 -21.10 7.23
N LYS A 410 29.39 -21.23 6.75
CA LYS A 410 30.51 -20.39 7.21
C LYS A 410 30.24 -18.90 6.98
N GLU A 411 29.80 -18.53 5.77
CA GLU A 411 29.49 -17.14 5.44
C GLU A 411 28.22 -16.67 6.16
N ALA A 412 27.19 -17.52 6.23
CA ALA A 412 25.97 -17.23 6.98
C ALA A 412 26.27 -16.91 8.45
N ARG A 413 27.16 -17.68 9.11
CA ARG A 413 27.57 -17.46 10.49
C ARG A 413 28.31 -16.14 10.67
N GLN A 414 29.18 -15.78 9.73
CA GLN A 414 29.89 -14.50 9.73
C GLN A 414 28.91 -13.33 9.62
N LEU A 415 28.03 -13.33 8.61
CA LEU A 415 27.03 -12.28 8.39
C LEU A 415 26.05 -12.18 9.57
N LEU A 416 25.61 -13.32 10.13
CA LEU A 416 24.73 -13.34 11.28
C LEU A 416 25.39 -12.71 12.52
N THR A 417 26.68 -12.98 12.73
CA THR A 417 27.48 -12.38 13.80
C THR A 417 27.61 -10.87 13.60
N ASN A 418 27.89 -10.42 12.37
CA ASN A 418 27.95 -8.99 12.03
C ASN A 418 26.61 -8.30 12.34
N SER A 419 25.49 -8.88 11.90
CA SER A 419 24.16 -8.31 12.12
C SER A 419 23.83 -8.15 13.61
N LYS A 420 24.37 -9.01 14.49
CA LYS A 420 24.18 -8.92 15.94
C LYS A 420 24.89 -7.73 16.57
N GLN A 421 25.94 -7.22 15.94
CA GLN A 421 26.66 -6.02 16.36
C GLN A 421 25.98 -4.72 15.87
N MET A 422 24.96 -4.85 15.02
CA MET A 422 24.17 -3.71 14.53
C MET A 422 22.97 -3.45 15.46
N ASN A 423 22.30 -2.32 15.25
CA ASN A 423 21.09 -1.98 16.01
C ASN A 423 19.89 -2.81 15.53
N LEU A 424 19.52 -3.84 16.30
CA LEU A 424 18.36 -4.68 16.04
C LEU A 424 17.14 -4.16 16.80
N SER A 425 16.05 -3.89 16.09
CA SER A 425 14.73 -3.74 16.72
C SER A 425 14.29 -5.06 17.34
N GLU A 426 13.26 -5.04 18.21
CA GLU A 426 12.74 -6.27 18.83
C GLU A 426 12.38 -7.34 17.80
N LYS A 427 11.67 -6.95 16.73
CA LYS A 427 11.29 -7.85 15.64
C LYS A 427 12.50 -8.43 14.90
N LEU A 428 13.53 -7.61 14.65
CA LEU A 428 14.75 -8.09 14.01
C LEU A 428 15.56 -9.00 14.92
N ASN A 429 15.56 -8.74 16.23
CA ASN A 429 16.19 -9.63 17.18
C ASN A 429 15.47 -10.98 17.24
N ASP A 430 14.12 -10.99 17.16
CA ASP A 430 13.36 -12.23 17.03
C ASP A 430 13.70 -12.97 15.73
N GLN A 431 13.76 -12.28 14.59
CA GLN A 431 14.20 -12.89 13.33
C GLN A 431 15.63 -13.42 13.41
N TRP A 432 16.53 -12.70 14.10
CA TRP A 432 17.90 -13.13 14.32
C TRP A 432 17.96 -14.43 15.13
N GLN A 433 17.14 -14.57 16.18
CA GLN A 433 17.07 -15.79 16.98
C GLN A 433 16.58 -16.97 16.14
N LEU A 434 15.56 -16.76 15.29
CA LEU A 434 15.07 -17.78 14.38
C LEU A 434 16.13 -18.19 13.35
N THR A 435 16.80 -17.23 12.71
CA THR A 435 17.89 -17.51 11.76
C THR A 435 19.07 -18.22 12.44
N ASN A 436 19.41 -17.85 13.68
CA ASN A 436 20.45 -18.53 14.47
C ASN A 436 20.09 -19.99 14.78
N LEU A 437 18.85 -20.24 15.17
CA LEU A 437 18.36 -21.60 15.41
C LEU A 437 18.43 -22.43 14.12
N LEU A 438 17.87 -21.92 13.03
CA LEU A 438 17.87 -22.61 11.73
C LEU A 438 19.29 -22.92 11.26
N LEU A 439 20.21 -21.96 11.35
CA LEU A 439 21.61 -22.15 10.95
C LEU A 439 22.29 -23.21 11.82
N THR A 440 22.08 -23.17 13.13
CA THR A 440 22.63 -24.15 14.08
C THR A 440 22.10 -25.56 13.81
N VAL A 441 20.79 -25.71 13.50
CA VAL A 441 20.22 -27.02 13.12
C VAL A 441 20.78 -27.53 11.80
N ASN A 442 20.91 -26.66 10.79
CA ASN A 442 21.37 -27.07 9.46
C ASN A 442 22.88 -27.38 9.40
N GLU A 443 23.68 -26.82 10.32
CA GLU A 443 25.12 -27.12 10.46
C GLU A 443 25.38 -28.45 11.20
N ALA A 444 24.41 -28.98 11.94
CA ALA A 444 24.61 -30.14 12.79
C ALA A 444 24.75 -31.43 11.97
N GLU A 445 25.84 -32.17 12.21
CA GLU A 445 26.05 -33.50 11.61
C GLU A 445 25.20 -34.59 12.29
N LYS A 446 24.90 -34.41 13.59
CA LYS A 446 24.10 -35.32 14.42
C LYS A 446 23.32 -34.57 15.47
N ILE A 447 22.16 -35.12 15.83
CA ILE A 447 21.32 -34.65 16.93
C ILE A 447 21.63 -35.55 18.14
N ASP A 448 22.46 -35.06 19.05
CA ASP A 448 22.80 -35.74 20.30
C ASP A 448 22.53 -34.84 21.52
N ALA A 449 22.73 -35.36 22.73
CA ALA A 449 22.44 -34.62 23.96
C ALA A 449 23.24 -33.29 24.08
N VAL A 450 24.44 -33.20 23.49
CA VAL A 450 25.24 -31.98 23.49
C VAL A 450 24.61 -30.93 22.57
N PHE A 451 24.21 -31.35 21.37
CA PHE A 451 23.49 -30.50 20.43
C PHE A 451 22.12 -30.06 20.98
N GLU A 452 21.34 -30.96 21.59
CA GLU A 452 20.07 -30.62 22.24
C GLU A 452 20.25 -29.55 23.32
N GLN A 453 21.30 -29.69 24.14
CA GLN A 453 21.64 -28.68 25.15
C GLN A 453 22.05 -27.35 24.53
N GLN A 454 22.71 -27.35 23.36
CA GLN A 454 23.10 -26.14 22.64
C GLN A 454 21.89 -25.35 22.13
N ILE A 455 20.85 -26.02 21.62
CA ILE A 455 19.66 -25.35 21.05
C ILE A 455 18.54 -25.11 22.06
N LEU A 456 18.63 -25.67 23.26
CA LEU A 456 17.55 -25.64 24.27
C LEU A 456 17.00 -24.24 24.52
N SER A 457 17.87 -23.25 24.69
CA SER A 457 17.45 -21.86 24.94
C SER A 457 16.71 -21.24 23.75
N SER A 458 17.18 -21.49 22.52
CA SER A 458 16.51 -21.05 21.30
C SER A 458 15.16 -21.73 21.09
N VAL A 459 15.04 -23.03 21.41
CA VAL A 459 13.77 -23.76 21.32
C VAL A 459 12.78 -23.28 22.37
N GLN A 460 13.22 -23.02 23.60
CA GLN A 460 12.38 -22.44 24.66
C GLN A 460 11.88 -21.05 24.28
N TRP A 461 12.75 -20.19 23.73
CA TRP A 461 12.36 -18.88 23.21
C TRP A 461 11.30 -19.01 22.11
N LEU A 462 11.50 -19.92 21.14
CA LEU A 462 10.55 -20.14 20.04
C LEU A 462 9.19 -20.62 20.57
N ALA A 463 9.19 -21.54 21.54
CA ALA A 463 7.97 -22.02 22.18
C ALA A 463 7.20 -20.89 22.90
N GLN A 464 7.91 -20.00 23.60
CA GLN A 464 7.30 -18.82 24.23
C GLN A 464 6.67 -17.88 23.19
N LYS A 465 7.38 -17.61 22.08
CA LYS A 465 6.84 -16.77 20.99
C LYS A 465 5.62 -17.39 20.32
N ALA A 466 5.56 -18.72 20.20
CA ALA A 466 4.42 -19.42 19.66
C ALA A 466 3.18 -19.38 20.58
N LEU A 467 3.39 -19.39 21.90
CA LEU A 467 2.31 -19.33 22.91
C LEU A 467 1.80 -17.92 23.20
N GLY A 468 2.63 -16.89 22.99
CA GLY A 468 2.33 -15.49 23.30
C GLY A 468 1.40 -14.77 22.31
N ARG A 469 0.39 -15.46 21.76
CA ARG A 469 -0.67 -14.81 20.96
C ARG A 469 -1.72 -14.13 21.82
#